data_AF-A0A3C0HH92-F1
#
_entry.id   AF-A0A3C0HH92-F1
#
_cell.length_a   1.000
_cell.length_b   1.000
_cell.length_c   1.000
_cell.angle_alpha   90.00
_cell.angle_beta   90.00
_cell.angle_gamma   90.00
#
_symmetry.space_group_name_H-M   'P 1'
#
loop_
_entity.id
_entity.type
_entity.pdbx_description
1 polymer ?
#
loop_
_entity_poly.entity_id
_entity_poly.type
_entity_poly.pdbx_seq_one_letter_code
_entity_poly.pdbx_strand_id
1 'polypeptide(L)' 'AAQAHLARTICRRAEREVVTLSHHDAVRPEAIRYLNRLSDLLFVLCRVLARASGHGEVLWNHERRR' A
#
# COMPACT_ATOMS: atom_id res chain seq x y z
N ALA A 1 10.95 -2.31 7.18
CA ALA A 1 9.52 -1.98 7.35
C ALA A 1 9.16 -0.59 6.79
N ALA A 2 9.74 0.51 7.30
CA ALA A 2 9.37 1.88 6.89
C ALA A 2 9.40 2.13 5.36
N GLN A 3 10.43 1.66 4.66
CA GLN A 3 10.51 1.79 3.19
C GLN A 3 9.37 1.06 2.46
N ALA A 4 8.92 -0.11 2.96
CA ALA A 4 7.79 -0.83 2.39
C ALA A 4 6.47 -0.08 2.60
N HIS A 5 6.30 0.60 3.74
CA HIS A 5 5.17 1.51 3.95
C HIS A 5 5.19 2.71 3.01
N LEU A 6 6.35 3.33 2.78
CA LEU A 6 6.50 4.41 1.81
C LEU A 6 6.20 3.94 0.38
N ALA A 7 6.75 2.78 -0.03
CA ALA A 7 6.45 2.19 -1.32
C ALA A 7 4.94 1.93 -1.50
N ARG A 8 4.26 1.45 -0.44
CA ARG A 8 2.81 1.24 -0.45
C ARG A 8 2.04 2.52 -0.69
N THR A 9 2.40 3.65 -0.06
CA THR A 9 1.70 4.92 -0.27
C THR A 9 1.92 5.47 -1.68
N ILE A 10 3.13 5.30 -2.23
CA ILE A 10 3.44 5.64 -3.62
C ILE A 10 2.62 4.77 -4.59
N CYS A 11 2.53 3.47 -4.36
CA CYS A 11 1.73 2.55 -5.17
C CYS A 11 0.24 2.92 -5.17
N ARG A 12 -0.31 3.27 -4.00
CA ARG A 12 -1.70 3.75 -3.87
C ARG A 12 -1.92 5.08 -4.58
N ARG A 13 -0.91 5.97 -4.60
CA ARG A 13 -0.98 7.23 -5.37
C ARG A 13 -1.00 6.94 -6.86
N ALA A 14 -0.09 6.10 -7.35
CA ALA A 14 -0.05 5.69 -8.75
C ALA A 14 -1.38 5.04 -9.20
N GLU A 15 -1.97 4.17 -8.37
CA GLU A 15 -3.29 3.58 -8.65
C GLU A 15 -4.36 4.65 -8.87
N ARG A 16 -4.42 5.68 -8.01
CA ARG A 16 -5.39 6.78 -8.17
C ARG A 16 -5.16 7.55 -9.46
N GLU A 17 -3.91 7.90 -9.79
CA GLU A 17 -3.59 8.58 -11.05
C GLU A 17 -4.01 7.74 -12.28
N VAL A 18 -3.78 6.42 -12.25
CA VAL A 18 -4.14 5.52 -13.34
C VAL A 18 -5.66 5.36 -13.46
N VAL A 19 -6.39 5.32 -12.33
CA VAL A 19 -7.86 5.35 -12.35
C VAL A 19 -8.36 6.67 -12.93
N THR A 20 -7.80 7.80 -12.52
CA THR A 20 -8.12 9.11 -13.09
C THR A 20 -7.88 9.12 -14.61
N LEU A 21 -6.73 8.63 -15.07
CA LEU A 21 -6.41 8.51 -16.49
C LEU A 21 -7.42 7.62 -17.23
N SER A 22 -7.88 6.52 -16.61
CA SER A 22 -8.84 5.60 -17.23
C SER A 22 -10.21 6.22 -17.52
N HIS A 23 -10.52 7.37 -16.92
CA HIS A 23 -11.73 8.14 -17.24
C HIS A 23 -11.57 9.02 -18.50
N HIS A 24 -10.33 9.28 -18.93
CA HIS A 24 -10.02 10.16 -20.06
C HIS A 24 -9.47 9.38 -21.26
N ASP A 25 -8.72 8.31 -21.04
CA ASP A 25 -8.06 7.51 -22.06
C ASP A 25 -8.17 6.01 -21.80
N ALA A 26 -7.95 5.22 -22.86
CA ALA A 26 -7.93 3.76 -22.77
C ALA A 26 -6.71 3.28 -21.94
N VAL A 27 -7.00 2.77 -20.74
CA VAL A 27 -6.01 2.13 -19.87
C VAL A 27 -6.29 0.63 -19.79
N ARG A 28 -5.22 -0.17 -19.80
CA ARG A 28 -5.32 -1.63 -19.61
C ARG A 28 -5.85 -1.94 -18.20
N PRO A 29 -6.99 -2.65 -18.05
CA PRO A 29 -7.55 -2.98 -16.73
C PRO A 29 -6.60 -3.78 -15.84
N GLU A 30 -5.66 -4.52 -16.44
CA GLU A 30 -4.61 -5.27 -15.76
C GLU A 30 -3.69 -4.35 -14.94
N ALA A 31 -3.42 -3.12 -15.42
CA ALA A 31 -2.53 -2.19 -14.73
C ALA A 31 -3.14 -1.72 -13.40
N ILE A 32 -4.44 -1.40 -13.39
CA ILE A 32 -5.19 -1.02 -12.18
C ILE A 32 -5.22 -2.20 -11.21
N ARG A 33 -5.58 -3.40 -11.69
CA ARG A 33 -5.59 -4.63 -10.87
C ARG A 33 -4.22 -4.94 -10.29
N TYR A 34 -3.16 -4.76 -11.06
CA TYR A 34 -1.79 -5.00 -10.61
C TYR A 34 -1.38 -4.03 -9.49
N LEU A 35 -1.56 -2.72 -9.68
CA LEU A 35 -1.29 -1.72 -8.64
C LEU A 35 -2.12 -1.99 -7.38
N ASN A 36 -3.35 -2.48 -7.58
CA ASN A 36 -4.23 -2.85 -6.49
C ASN A 36 -3.68 -3.99 -5.63
N ARG A 37 -3.12 -5.03 -6.25
CA ARG A 37 -2.53 -6.18 -5.55
C ARG A 37 -1.11 -5.91 -5.04
N LEU A 38 -0.30 -5.14 -5.76
CA LEU A 38 1.08 -4.82 -5.40
C LEU A 38 1.16 -4.10 -4.05
N SER A 39 0.28 -3.15 -3.84
CA SER A 39 0.15 -2.41 -2.57
C SER A 39 -0.29 -3.27 -1.39
N ASP A 40 -1.11 -4.30 -1.60
CA ASP A 40 -1.44 -5.30 -0.57
C ASP A 40 -0.20 -6.17 -0.27
N LEU A 41 0.54 -6.58 -1.29
CA LEU A 41 1.83 -7.27 -1.12
C LEU A 41 2.83 -6.40 -0.33
N LEU A 42 2.93 -5.10 -0.63
CA LEU A 42 3.81 -4.17 0.09
C LEU A 42 3.39 -4.01 1.57
N PHE A 43 2.09 -4.11 1.88
CA PHE A 43 1.62 -4.16 3.26
C PHE A 43 2.09 -5.44 3.97
N VAL A 44 1.94 -6.61 3.33
CA VAL A 44 2.41 -7.90 3.88
C VAL A 44 3.93 -7.89 4.07
N LEU A 45 4.69 -7.43 3.07
CA LEU A 45 6.14 -7.30 3.15
C LEU A 45 6.56 -6.38 4.29
N CYS A 46 5.83 -5.28 4.52
CA CYS A 46 6.10 -4.42 5.66
C CYS A 46 6.00 -5.17 6.99
N ARG A 47 4.93 -5.97 7.18
CA ARG A 47 4.69 -6.78 8.38
C ARG A 47 5.76 -7.85 8.58
N VAL A 48 6.12 -8.55 7.50
CA VAL A 48 7.20 -9.56 7.51
C VAL A 48 8.54 -8.93 7.90
N LEU A 49 8.87 -7.77 7.31
CA LEU A 49 10.10 -7.06 7.64
C LEU A 49 10.11 -6.52 9.07
N ALA A 50 8.97 -6.04 9.58
CA ALA A 50 8.84 -5.61 10.97
C ALA A 50 9.15 -6.77 11.91
N ARG A 51 8.47 -7.91 11.71
CA ARG A 51 8.68 -9.15 12.48
C ARG A 51 10.14 -9.63 12.43
N ALA A 52 10.75 -9.63 11.25
CA ALA A 52 12.15 -10.04 11.08
C ALA A 52 13.13 -9.12 11.81
N SER A 53 12.81 -7.82 11.92
CA SER A 53 13.63 -6.83 12.62
C SER A 53 13.45 -6.80 14.14
N GLY A 54 12.68 -7.73 14.71
CA GLY A 54 12.36 -7.77 16.16
C GLY A 54 11.43 -6.65 16.64
N HIS A 55 11.04 -5.74 15.75
CA HIS A 55 10.07 -4.69 16.01
C HIS A 55 8.68 -5.27 15.74
N GLY A 56 7.93 -5.53 16.81
CA GLY A 56 6.53 -5.99 16.70
C GLY A 56 5.66 -5.04 15.87
N GLU A 57 4.47 -5.50 15.50
CA GLU A 57 3.51 -4.66 14.82
C GLU A 57 3.01 -3.52 15.72
N VAL A 58 3.05 -2.30 15.21
CA VAL A 58 2.42 -1.15 15.86
C VAL A 58 0.92 -1.29 15.69
N LEU A 59 0.25 -1.77 16.73
CA LEU A 59 -1.21 -1.86 16.77
C LEU A 59 -1.82 -0.49 17.04
N TRP A 60 -2.97 -0.24 16.42
CA TRP A 60 -3.77 0.95 16.71
C TRP A 60 -4.33 0.85 18.13
N ASN A 61 -3.93 1.76 19.02
CA ASN A 61 -4.49 1.86 20.37
C ASN A 61 -5.68 2.84 20.38
N HIS A 62 -6.89 2.31 20.55
CA HIS A 62 -8.15 3.06 20.58
C HIS A 62 -8.32 3.93 21.84
N GLU A 63 -7.52 3.72 22.91
CA GLU A 63 -7.69 4.41 24.19
C GLU A 63 -7.30 5.90 24.19
N ARG A 64 -6.64 6.39 23.13
CA ARG A 64 -6.22 7.80 23.00
C ARG A 64 -7.34 8.80 22.67
N ARG A 65 -8.61 8.43 22.86
CA ARG A 65 -9.80 9.23 22.49
C ARG A 65 -10.68 9.68 23.67
N ARG A 66 -10.16 9.69 24.91
CA ARG A 66 -10.84 10.32 26.06
C ARG A 66 -10.22 11.65 26.42
#